data_AF-A0A0E3WVZ0-F1
#
_entry.id   AF-A0A0E3WVZ0-F1
#
_cell.length_a   1.000
_cell.length_b   1.000
_cell.length_c   1.000
_cell.angle_alpha   90.00
_cell.angle_beta   90.00
_cell.angle_gamma   90.00
#
_symmetry.space_group_name_H-M   'P 1'
#
loop_
_entity.id
_entity.type
_entity.pdbx_description
1 polymer ?
#
loop_
_entity_poly.entity_id
_entity_poly.type
_entity_poly.pdbx_seq_one_letter_code
_entity_poly.pdbx_strand_id
1 'polypeptide(L)'
;MEFRFRRKDGRYIYMEIRGVWLTNDEGEVYRTIGAMKDITEWKCTLEKVEASEMKYRSLIQNFYGINFETPKTLGLQLVSILVNQL
;
A
#
# COMPACT_ATOMS: atom_id res chain seq x y z
N MET A 1 2.11 -8.28 -13.11
CA MET A 1 2.80 -9.08 -12.09
C MET A 1 3.90 -8.22 -11.48
N GLU A 2 4.18 -8.36 -10.19
CA GLU A 2 5.18 -7.56 -9.49
C GLU A 2 6.40 -8.39 -9.12
N PHE A 3 7.58 -7.82 -9.28
CA PHE A 3 8.84 -8.49 -8.98
C PHE A 3 9.84 -7.55 -8.35
N ARG A 4 10.78 -8.12 -7.61
CA ARG A 4 11.93 -7.40 -7.05
C ARG A 4 13.13 -7.55 -7.98
N PHE A 5 13.62 -6.45 -8.51
CA PHE A 5 14.79 -6.40 -9.39
C PHE A 5 15.98 -5.79 -8.66
N ARG A 6 17.18 -6.32 -8.93
CA ARG A 6 18.44 -5.72 -8.48
C ARG A 6 19.01 -4.85 -9.60
N ARG A 7 19.13 -3.54 -9.34
CA ARG A 7 19.77 -2.59 -10.26
C ARG A 7 21.28 -2.83 -10.31
N LYS A 8 21.94 -2.23 -11.32
CA LYS A 8 23.41 -2.30 -11.49
C LYS A 8 24.18 -1.77 -10.27
N ASP A 9 23.61 -0.80 -9.55
CA ASP A 9 24.18 -0.22 -8.31
C ASP A 9 23.97 -1.10 -7.06
N GLY A 10 23.35 -2.27 -7.21
CA GLY A 10 23.08 -3.22 -6.12
C GLY A 10 21.78 -2.96 -5.36
N ARG A 11 21.09 -1.84 -5.60
CA ARG A 11 19.81 -1.54 -4.94
C ARG A 11 18.68 -2.41 -5.51
N TYR A 12 17.74 -2.77 -4.65
CA TYR A 12 16.53 -3.45 -5.08
C TYR A 12 15.41 -2.45 -5.34
N ILE A 13 14.67 -2.66 -6.43
CA ILE A 13 13.45 -1.94 -6.77
C ILE A 13 12.31 -2.91 -6.98
N TYR A 14 11.08 -2.46 -6.74
CA TYR A 14 9.89 -3.19 -7.11
C TYR A 14 9.44 -2.72 -8.49
N MET A 15 9.26 -3.67 -9.41
CA MET A 15 8.75 -3.39 -10.73
C MET A 15 7.44 -4.12 -10.96
N GLU A 16 6.45 -3.38 -11.42
CA GLU A 16 5.26 -3.92 -12.04
C GLU A 16 5.53 -4.13 -13.53
N ILE A 17 5.30 -5.35 -14.01
CA ILE A 17 5.42 -5.70 -15.42
C ILE A 17 4.05 -6.10 -15.95
N ARG A 18 3.67 -5.49 -17.06
CA ARG A 18 2.46 -5.81 -17.82
C ARG A 18 2.85 -6.01 -19.28
N GLY A 19 2.29 -7.02 -19.92
CA GLY A 19 2.53 -7.27 -21.33
C GLY A 19 1.42 -8.08 -21.97
N VAL A 20 1.33 -7.95 -23.29
CA VAL A 20 0.39 -8.63 -24.16
C VAL A 20 1.15 -9.26 -25.31
N TRP A 21 0.65 -10.39 -25.76
CA TRP A 21 1.12 -11.06 -26.97
C TRP A 21 0.29 -10.53 -28.15
N LEU A 22 0.94 -10.22 -29.25
CA LEU A 22 0.29 -9.89 -30.51
C LEU A 22 0.30 -11.13 -31.39
N THR A 23 -0.89 -11.51 -31.84
CA THR A 23 -1.11 -12.67 -32.69
C THR A 23 -1.54 -12.24 -34.09
N ASN A 24 -1.19 -13.03 -35.10
CA ASN A 24 -1.75 -12.89 -36.45
C ASN A 24 -3.17 -13.50 -36.51
N ASP A 25 -3.80 -13.47 -37.68
CA ASP A 25 -5.15 -14.00 -37.90
C ASP A 25 -5.24 -15.52 -37.72
N GLU A 26 -4.11 -16.22 -37.82
CA GLU A 26 -3.99 -17.67 -37.57
C GLU A 26 -3.76 -17.99 -36.08
N GLY A 27 -3.69 -16.96 -35.23
CA GLY A 27 -3.46 -17.09 -33.79
C GLY A 27 -1.99 -17.26 -33.39
N GLU A 28 -1.06 -17.16 -34.33
CA GLU A 28 0.37 -17.31 -34.06
C GLU A 28 0.96 -16.02 -33.48
N VAL A 29 1.72 -16.17 -32.39
CA VAL A 29 2.38 -15.04 -31.72
C VAL A 29 3.57 -14.58 -32.55
N TYR A 30 3.53 -13.32 -33.00
CA TYR A 30 4.65 -12.72 -33.75
C TYR A 30 5.37 -11.60 -32.99
N ARG A 31 4.78 -11.10 -31.89
CA ARG A 31 5.38 -10.05 -31.06
C ARG A 31 4.83 -10.04 -29.64
N THR A 32 5.60 -9.50 -28.71
CA THR A 32 5.15 -9.13 -27.37
C THR A 32 5.35 -7.64 -27.18
N ILE A 33 4.37 -6.97 -26.57
CA ILE A 33 4.51 -5.59 -26.12
C ILE A 33 4.30 -5.56 -24.63
N GLY A 34 5.18 -4.89 -23.90
CA GLY A 34 5.05 -4.74 -22.47
C GLY A 34 5.59 -3.42 -21.96
N ALA A 35 5.12 -3.05 -20.78
CA ALA A 35 5.59 -1.91 -20.02
C ALA A 35 6.09 -2.38 -18.65
N MET A 36 7.12 -1.69 -18.19
CA MET A 36 7.77 -1.90 -16.91
C MET A 36 7.66 -0.60 -16.11
N LYS A 37 7.06 -0.67 -14.92
CA LYS A 37 6.87 0.48 -14.04
C LYS A 37 7.58 0.25 -12.73
N ASP A 38 8.47 1.15 -12.34
CA ASP A 38 9.02 1.18 -10.99
C ASP A 38 7.91 1.62 -10.02
N ILE A 39 7.61 0.77 -9.05
CA ILE A 39 6.56 0.99 -8.03
C ILE A 39 7.15 1.11 -6.62
N THR A 40 8.47 1.27 -6.51
CA THR A 40 9.19 1.30 -5.21
C THR A 40 8.69 2.43 -4.32
N GLU A 41 8.53 3.64 -4.88
CA GLU A 41 8.05 4.81 -4.14
C GLU A 41 6.61 4.61 -3.63
N TRP A 42 5.74 4.05 -4.47
CA TRP A 42 4.36 3.76 -4.10
C TRP A 42 4.29 2.77 -2.94
N LYS A 43 5.04 1.67 -2.99
CA LYS A 43 5.11 0.70 -1.90
C LYS A 43 5.66 1.29 -0.61
N CYS A 44 6.75 2.05 -0.68
CA CYS A 44 7.32 2.71 0.49
C CYS A 44 6.34 3.71 1.14
N THR A 45 5.52 4.38 0.32
CA THR A 45 4.48 5.29 0.82
C THR A 45 3.37 4.51 1.52
N LEU A 46 2.91 3.41 0.93
CA LEU A 46 1.89 2.55 1.53
C LEU A 46 2.35 1.96 2.87
N GLU A 47 3.58 1.43 2.93
CA GLU A 47 4.18 0.90 4.15
C GLU A 47 4.26 1.96 5.27
N LYS A 48 4.57 3.21 4.93
CA LYS A 48 4.58 4.32 5.89
C LYS A 48 3.19 4.62 6.44
N VAL A 49 2.17 4.61 5.57
CA VAL A 49 0.78 4.80 5.98
C VAL A 49 0.36 3.68 6.92
N GLU A 50 0.56 2.41 6.52
CA GLU A 50 0.23 1.25 7.34
C GLU A 50 0.95 1.25 8.69
N ALA A 51 2.25 1.58 8.71
CA ALA A 51 3.02 1.70 9.95
C ALA A 51 2.48 2.81 10.86
N SER A 52 2.07 3.94 10.28
CA SER A 52 1.47 5.04 11.05
C SER A 52 0.11 4.67 11.63
N GLU A 53 -0.73 3.97 10.87
CA GLU A 53 -2.04 3.47 11.31
C GLU A 53 -1.90 2.40 12.39
N MET A 54 -0.98 1.45 12.23
CA MET A 54 -0.68 0.44 13.26
C MET A 54 -0.19 1.09 14.55
N LYS A 55 0.70 2.08 14.45
CA LYS A 55 1.17 2.84 15.62
C LYS A 55 0.01 3.57 16.30
N TYR A 56 -0.84 4.25 15.55
CA TYR A 56 -2.00 4.95 16.09
C TYR A 56 -2.99 3.99 16.78
N ARG A 57 -3.34 2.88 16.11
CA ARG A 57 -4.22 1.84 16.65
C ARG A 57 -3.67 1.25 17.94
N SER A 58 -2.38 0.92 17.98
CA SER A 58 -1.72 0.38 19.17
C SER A 58 -1.74 1.39 20.33
N LEU A 59 -1.52 2.68 20.05
CA LEU A 59 -1.63 3.72 21.06
C LEU A 59 -3.05 3.79 21.62
N ILE A 60 -4.08 3.81 20.78
CA ILE A 60 -5.48 3.86 21.24
C ILE A 60 -5.86 2.61 22.04
N GLN A 61 -5.54 1.42 21.55
CA GLN A 61 -5.94 0.16 22.20
C GLN A 61 -5.30 0.01 23.59
N ASN A 62 -4.10 0.54 23.78
CA ASN A 62 -3.40 0.50 25.07
C ASN A 62 -3.58 1.79 25.89
N PHE A 63 -4.37 2.75 25.40
CA PHE A 63 -4.58 4.02 26.09
C PHE A 63 -5.65 3.89 27.16
N TYR A 64 -5.25 4.14 28.41
CA TYR A 64 -6.17 4.29 29.52
C TYR A 64 -6.49 5.78 29.70
N GLY A 65 -7.55 6.27 29.05
CA GLY A 65 -8.01 7.66 29.13
C GLY A 65 -9.11 7.98 28.11
N ILE A 66 -9.53 9.25 28.04
CA ILE A 66 -10.53 9.72 27.06
C ILE A 66 -9.80 10.28 25.84
N ASN A 67 -10.01 9.67 24.67
CA ASN A 67 -9.54 10.20 23.39
C ASN A 67 -10.58 11.16 22.80
N PHE A 68 -10.13 12.35 22.40
CA PHE A 68 -10.96 13.32 21.71
C PHE A 68 -10.47 13.44 20.27
N GLU A 69 -11.29 13.02 19.29
CA GLU A 69 -11.06 13.36 17.89
C GLU A 69 -11.88 14.61 17.53
N THR A 70 -11.21 15.62 16.98
CA THR A 70 -11.88 16.81 16.46
C THR A 70 -11.95 16.68 14.93
N PRO A 71 -13.15 16.54 14.33
CA PRO A 71 -13.24 16.49 12.89
C PRO A 71 -12.87 17.86 12.29
N LYS A 72 -12.18 17.83 11.15
CA LYS A 72 -11.71 19.02 10.43
C LYS A 72 -12.84 19.91 9.87
N THR A 73 -14.12 19.53 9.99
CA THR A 73 -15.27 20.23 9.38
C THR A 73 -16.53 20.29 10.27
N LEU A 74 -16.38 20.66 11.56
CA LEU A 74 -17.49 20.89 12.52
C LEU A 74 -18.14 19.62 13.10
N GLY A 75 -18.13 19.54 14.44
CA GLY A 75 -18.93 18.60 15.26
C GLY A 75 -18.10 17.57 16.01
N LEU A 76 -17.73 17.87 17.27
CA LEU A 76 -17.08 16.91 18.20
C LEU A 76 -17.78 15.54 18.16
N GLN A 77 -17.05 14.47 17.82
CA GLN A 77 -17.53 13.11 18.00
C GLN A 77 -16.92 12.52 19.27
N LEU A 78 -17.78 12.21 20.24
CA LEU A 78 -17.44 11.46 21.44
C LEU A 78 -17.35 9.98 21.03
N VAL A 79 -16.15 9.43 20.90
CA VAL A 79 -15.97 7.98 20.76
C VAL A 79 -15.89 7.41 22.17
N SER A 80 -17.00 6.86 22.67
CA SER A 80 -17.09 6.30 24.02
C SER A 80 -16.29 5.01 24.16
N ILE A 81 -15.57 4.93 25.27
CA ILE A 81 -14.77 3.82 25.80
C ILE A 81 -15.62 2.56 26.00
N LEU A 82 -15.10 1.41 25.55
CA LEU A 82 -15.03 0.13 26.29
C LEU A 82 -14.52 -0.95 25.33
N VAL A 83 -13.25 -1.37 25.44
CA VAL A 83 -12.93 -2.77 25.17
C VAL A 83 -11.79 -3.22 26.08
N ASN A 84 -12.16 -3.82 27.21
CA ASN A 84 -11.62 -5.13 27.53
C ASN A 84 -12.72 -5.89 28.28
N GLN A 85 -13.38 -6.82 27.60
CA GLN A 85 -14.05 -7.92 28.28
C GLN A 85 -13.45 -9.22 27.76
N LEU A 86 -12.49 -9.68 28.56
CA LEU A 86 -11.95 -11.04 28.75
C LEU A 86 -11.38 -11.77 27.51
#